data_AF-A0A925XJX1-F1
#
_entry.id   AF-A0A925XJX1-F1
#
_cell.length_a   1.000
_cell.length_b   1.000
_cell.length_c   1.000
_cell.angle_alpha   90.00
_cell.angle_beta   90.00
_cell.angle_gamma   90.00
#
_symmetry.space_group_name_H-M   'P 1'
#
loop_
_entity.id
_entity.type
_entity.pdbx_description
1 polymer ?
#
loop_
_entity_poly.entity_id
_entity_poly.type
_entity_poly.pdbx_seq_one_letter_code
_entity_poly.pdbx_strand_id
1 'polypeptide(L)'
;MYRHLPAAVLAIYLVWPLAVRGQDSQPIVAPGTALPAPLAGLVDDALKRFTLGPEADEADEERELRRVERTVLEVLSTEGYFEPTLRFDPVSAPQAGAHRYRLIVELGRRTTVGTLDLKFKGALSEPRFQERAAALRAEWPLPVGAPFRSPQWESAKTQLLASVQAR
;
A
#
# COMPACT_ATOMS: atom_id res chain seq x y z
N MET A 1 -45.63 -27.85 62.02
CA MET A 1 -46.05 -26.49 61.60
C MET A 1 -44.85 -25.56 61.74
N TYR A 2 -44.00 -25.47 60.70
CA TYR A 2 -43.23 -24.28 60.31
C TYR A 2 -42.54 -24.59 58.98
N ARG A 3 -42.32 -23.55 58.19
CA ARG A 3 -42.53 -23.49 56.75
C ARG A 3 -41.21 -23.17 56.02
N HIS A 4 -41.00 -23.86 54.88
CA HIS A 4 -40.12 -23.62 53.70
C HIS A 4 -38.80 -22.85 53.83
N LEU A 5 -37.75 -23.35 53.16
CA LEU A 5 -37.20 -22.77 51.91
C LEU A 5 -36.03 -23.62 51.38
N PRO A 6 -35.99 -23.99 50.08
CA PRO A 6 -34.81 -24.62 49.49
C PRO A 6 -33.71 -23.58 49.29
N ALA A 7 -32.49 -23.92 49.70
CA ALA A 7 -31.29 -23.11 49.49
C ALA A 7 -31.03 -22.96 48.00
N ALA A 8 -31.37 -21.79 47.45
CA ALA A 8 -30.94 -21.36 46.13
C ALA A 8 -29.46 -20.97 46.21
N VAL A 9 -28.58 -21.85 45.73
CA VAL A 9 -27.16 -21.51 45.51
C VAL A 9 -27.10 -20.63 44.26
N LEU A 10 -27.09 -19.32 44.49
CA LEU A 10 -26.84 -18.31 43.46
C LEU A 10 -25.34 -18.34 43.14
N ALA A 11 -24.91 -19.18 42.20
CA ALA A 11 -23.56 -19.13 41.66
C ALA A 11 -23.43 -17.88 40.77
N ILE A 12 -22.96 -16.78 41.37
CA ILE A 12 -22.58 -15.57 40.65
C ILE A 12 -21.36 -15.91 39.79
N TYR A 13 -21.58 -16.13 38.50
CA TYR A 13 -20.50 -16.13 37.50
C TYR A 13 -20.02 -14.69 37.35
N LEU A 14 -19.05 -14.31 38.18
CA LEU A 14 -18.33 -13.05 38.05
C LEU A 14 -17.38 -13.22 36.87
N VAL A 15 -17.91 -12.98 35.65
CA VAL A 15 -17.11 -12.85 34.44
C VAL A 15 -16.24 -11.63 34.64
N TRP A 16 -14.98 -11.85 35.04
CA TRP A 16 -13.97 -10.82 34.98
C TRP A 16 -13.90 -10.37 33.52
N PRO A 17 -14.14 -9.08 33.20
CA PRO A 17 -13.75 -8.60 31.88
C PRO A 17 -12.23 -8.78 31.83
N LEU A 18 -11.78 -9.72 30.99
CA LEU A 18 -10.42 -9.66 30.46
C LEU A 18 -10.33 -8.28 29.81
N ALA A 19 -9.75 -7.34 30.55
CA ALA A 19 -9.23 -6.13 29.96
C ALA A 19 -8.15 -6.61 29.00
N VAL A 20 -8.54 -6.82 27.74
CA VAL A 20 -7.61 -6.87 26.62
C VAL A 20 -6.97 -5.49 26.62
N ARG A 21 -5.89 -5.34 27.38
CA ARG A 21 -4.94 -4.27 27.14
C ARG A 21 -4.42 -4.57 25.75
N GLY A 22 -4.81 -3.77 24.77
CA GLY A 22 -4.10 -3.74 23.51
C GLY A 22 -2.63 -3.57 23.87
N GLN A 23 -1.80 -4.56 23.56
CA GLN A 23 -0.36 -4.38 23.64
C GLN A 23 -0.04 -3.23 22.69
N ASP A 24 0.56 -2.16 23.23
CA ASP A 24 0.91 -0.98 22.47
C ASP A 24 1.98 -1.35 21.43
N SER A 25 1.53 -1.73 20.23
CA SER A 25 2.41 -2.00 19.11
C SER A 25 2.98 -0.67 18.61
N GLN A 26 4.30 -0.58 18.48
CA GLN A 26 4.98 0.66 18.11
C GLN A 26 5.44 0.61 16.65
N PRO A 27 5.36 1.74 15.93
CA PRO A 27 5.80 1.78 14.53
C PRO A 27 7.30 1.53 14.46
N ILE A 28 7.72 0.57 13.61
CA ILE A 28 9.10 0.10 13.55
C ILE A 28 10.02 1.06 12.77
N VAL A 29 9.50 1.72 11.74
CA VAL A 29 10.28 2.48 10.74
C VAL A 29 9.67 3.87 10.51
N ALA A 30 10.51 4.90 10.44
CA ALA A 30 10.16 6.24 9.97
C ALA A 30 10.87 6.57 8.64
N PRO A 31 10.29 7.43 7.77
CA PRO A 31 10.99 7.94 6.59
C PRO A 31 12.22 8.78 6.99
N GLY A 32 13.32 8.58 6.27
CA GLY A 32 14.62 9.18 6.57
C GLY A 32 15.21 10.07 5.48
N THR A 33 14.69 10.00 4.25
CA THR A 33 15.09 10.85 3.11
C THR A 33 13.97 11.77 2.65
N ALA A 34 14.33 12.88 2.02
CA ALA A 34 13.39 13.79 1.36
C ALA A 34 12.91 13.15 0.03
N LEU A 35 12.00 12.18 0.15
CA LEU A 35 11.20 11.74 -0.99
C LEU A 35 10.38 12.93 -1.52
N PRO A 36 10.14 13.03 -2.84
CA PRO A 36 9.14 13.94 -3.38
C PRO A 36 7.81 13.79 -2.62
N ALA A 37 7.14 14.90 -2.29
CA ALA A 37 5.97 14.90 -1.41
C ALA A 37 4.89 13.84 -1.77
N PRO A 38 4.55 13.61 -3.06
CA PRO A 38 3.59 12.55 -3.40
C PRO A 38 4.06 11.14 -3.05
N LEU A 39 5.37 10.86 -3.17
CA LEU A 39 5.95 9.56 -2.82
C LEU A 39 6.10 9.40 -1.32
N ALA A 40 6.47 10.48 -0.61
CA ALA A 40 6.58 10.48 0.84
C ALA A 40 5.27 10.03 1.49
N GLY A 41 4.14 10.61 1.07
CA GLY A 41 2.83 10.22 1.60
C GLY A 41 2.48 8.74 1.36
N LEU A 42 2.77 8.20 0.17
CA LEU A 42 2.52 6.80 -0.14
C LEU A 42 3.40 5.85 0.68
N VAL A 43 4.67 6.19 0.87
CA VAL A 43 5.59 5.41 1.69
C VAL A 43 5.18 5.50 3.17
N ASP A 44 4.85 6.68 3.68
CA ASP A 44 4.39 6.87 5.05
C ASP A 44 3.12 6.09 5.34
N ASP A 45 2.14 6.14 4.44
CA ASP A 45 0.92 5.34 4.54
C ASP A 45 1.21 3.83 4.53
N ALA A 46 2.17 3.41 3.71
CA ALA A 46 2.59 2.02 3.67
C ALA A 46 3.32 1.59 4.95
N LEU A 47 4.01 2.50 5.65
CA LEU A 47 4.74 2.22 6.88
C LEU A 47 3.84 2.10 8.12
N LYS A 48 2.72 2.84 8.17
CA LYS A 48 1.81 2.89 9.33
C LYS A 48 1.26 1.52 9.80
N ARG A 49 1.25 0.52 8.92
CA ARG A 49 0.75 -0.84 9.21
C ARG A 49 1.78 -1.77 9.83
N PHE A 50 3.04 -1.36 9.94
CA PHE A 50 4.12 -2.20 10.44
C PHE A 50 4.47 -1.81 11.87
N THR A 51 4.22 -2.74 12.78
CA THR A 51 4.39 -2.51 14.22
C THR A 51 4.95 -3.74 14.89
N LEU A 52 5.84 -3.54 15.86
CA LEU A 52 6.34 -4.64 16.69
C LEU A 52 5.70 -4.60 18.07
N GLY A 53 5.37 -5.78 18.59
CA GLY A 53 4.93 -5.96 19.97
C GLY A 53 6.10 -5.83 20.96
N PRO A 54 5.82 -5.62 22.25
CA PRO A 54 6.85 -5.43 23.28
C PRO A 54 7.72 -6.68 23.53
N GLU A 55 7.20 -7.86 23.19
CA GLU A 55 7.87 -9.17 23.37
C GLU A 55 8.54 -9.67 22.08
N ALA A 56 8.52 -8.87 21.00
CA ALA A 56 9.12 -9.26 19.72
C ALA A 56 10.64 -9.48 19.86
N ASP A 57 11.10 -10.62 19.34
CA ASP A 57 12.52 -10.95 19.30
C ASP A 57 13.20 -10.42 18.02
N GLU A 58 14.50 -10.70 17.87
CA GLU A 58 15.29 -10.30 16.70
C GLU A 58 14.76 -10.92 15.40
N ALA A 59 14.22 -12.15 15.46
CA ALA A 59 13.69 -12.82 14.29
C ALA A 59 12.36 -12.20 13.83
N ASP A 60 11.50 -11.80 14.76
CA ASP A 60 10.29 -11.04 14.48
C ASP A 60 10.60 -9.68 13.86
N GLU A 61 11.60 -8.97 14.41
CA GLU A 61 12.08 -7.69 13.89
C GLU A 61 12.60 -7.82 12.46
N GLU A 62 13.46 -8.81 12.19
CA GLU A 62 14.01 -9.05 10.85
C GLU A 62 12.90 -9.44 9.83
N ARG A 63 11.93 -10.25 10.26
CA ARG A 63 10.74 -10.58 9.43
C ARG A 63 9.94 -9.33 9.08
N GLU A 64 9.74 -8.45 10.04
CA GLU A 64 8.96 -7.23 9.83
C GLU A 64 9.71 -6.23 8.94
N LEU A 65 11.03 -6.07 9.10
CA LEU A 65 11.85 -5.25 8.21
C LEU A 65 11.81 -5.74 6.75
N ARG A 66 11.91 -7.05 6.52
CA ARG A 66 11.72 -7.62 5.16
C ARG A 66 10.33 -7.34 4.60
N ARG A 67 9.30 -7.37 5.45
CA ARG A 67 7.93 -7.05 5.05
C ARG A 67 7.79 -5.58 4.66
N VAL A 68 8.39 -4.68 5.45
CA VAL A 68 8.49 -3.25 5.16
C VAL A 68 9.17 -3.03 3.82
N GLU A 69 10.36 -3.60 3.63
CA GLU A 69 11.15 -3.46 2.40
C GLU A 69 10.34 -3.87 1.17
N ARG A 70 9.79 -5.10 1.15
CA ARG A 70 8.97 -5.58 0.03
C ARG A 70 7.81 -4.64 -0.27
N THR A 71 7.12 -4.17 0.77
CA THR A 71 5.97 -3.28 0.60
C THR A 71 6.37 -1.90 0.07
N VAL A 72 7.48 -1.32 0.53
CA VAL A 72 7.95 -0.03 0.01
C VAL A 72 8.39 -0.19 -1.44
N LEU A 73 9.07 -1.29 -1.79
CA LEU A 73 9.43 -1.61 -3.18
C LEU A 73 8.17 -1.72 -4.07
N GLU A 74 7.13 -2.40 -3.60
CA GLU A 74 5.84 -2.49 -4.30
C GLU A 74 5.25 -1.10 -4.55
N VAL A 75 5.18 -0.23 -3.54
CA VAL A 75 4.68 1.14 -3.68
C VAL A 75 5.50 1.94 -4.69
N LEU A 76 6.82 1.92 -4.58
CA LEU A 76 7.72 2.65 -5.48
C LEU A 76 7.60 2.17 -6.94
N SER A 77 7.40 0.86 -7.14
CA SER A 77 7.20 0.28 -8.48
C SER A 77 5.92 0.80 -9.15
N THR A 78 4.85 1.04 -8.39
CA THR A 78 3.60 1.62 -8.93
C THR A 78 3.77 3.05 -9.40
N GLU A 79 4.81 3.73 -8.90
CA GLU A 79 5.17 5.10 -9.24
C GLU A 79 6.27 5.19 -10.31
N GLY A 80 6.71 4.03 -10.83
CA GLY A 80 7.68 3.89 -11.90
C GLY A 80 9.13 3.75 -11.44
N TYR A 81 9.39 3.48 -10.16
CA TYR A 81 10.73 3.21 -9.65
C TYR A 81 10.91 1.73 -9.38
N PHE A 82 11.58 1.03 -10.30
CA PHE A 82 11.75 -0.44 -10.25
C PHE A 82 13.08 -0.89 -9.66
N GLU A 83 14.06 0.02 -9.57
CA GLU A 83 15.39 -0.26 -9.01
C GLU A 83 15.75 0.70 -7.86
N PRO A 84 14.86 0.96 -6.87
CA PRO A 84 15.22 1.77 -5.73
C PRO A 84 16.10 0.97 -4.75
N THR A 85 17.01 1.65 -4.06
CA THR A 85 17.82 1.08 -2.98
C THR A 85 17.29 1.57 -1.64
N LEU A 86 17.08 0.64 -0.71
CA LEU A 86 16.54 0.91 0.63
C LEU A 86 17.59 0.58 1.69
N ARG A 87 17.68 1.41 2.72
CA ARG A 87 18.55 1.18 3.88
C ARG A 87 17.83 1.53 5.17
N PHE A 88 17.97 0.68 6.18
CA PHE A 88 17.36 0.87 7.50
C PHE A 88 18.43 1.26 8.51
N ASP A 89 18.42 2.52 8.95
CA ASP A 89 19.37 3.04 9.92
C ASP A 89 18.79 2.95 11.33
N PRO A 90 19.42 2.24 12.27
CA PRO A 90 18.98 2.22 13.66
C PRO A 90 18.97 3.63 14.25
N VAL A 91 17.88 3.99 14.94
CA VAL A 91 17.81 5.24 15.69
C VAL A 91 18.52 5.03 17.04
N SER A 92 19.53 5.84 17.34
CA SER A 92 20.22 5.78 18.62
C SER A 92 19.28 6.23 19.75
N ALA A 93 19.03 5.35 20.73
CA ALA A 93 18.16 5.57 21.88
C ALA A 93 16.70 5.94 21.51
N PRO A 94 15.92 5.01 20.94
CA PRO A 94 14.49 5.22 20.75
C PRO A 94 13.85 5.43 22.13
N GLN A 95 13.15 6.56 22.32
CA GLN A 95 12.25 6.72 23.46
C GLN A 95 11.19 5.62 23.40
N ALA A 96 10.62 5.20 24.53
CA ALA A 96 9.47 4.29 24.52
C ALA A 96 8.34 4.91 23.67
N GLY A 97 7.95 4.25 22.58
CA GLY A 97 7.01 4.78 21.59
C GLY A 97 7.63 5.27 20.29
N ALA A 98 8.97 5.35 20.20
CA ALA A 98 9.67 5.89 19.03
C ALA A 98 10.05 4.81 18.00
N HIS A 99 10.19 5.23 16.75
CA HIS A 99 10.65 4.38 15.65
C HIS A 99 12.06 3.84 15.93
N ARG A 100 12.22 2.52 15.74
CA ARG A 100 13.51 1.83 15.93
C ARG A 100 14.47 2.07 14.77
N TYR A 101 13.94 2.24 13.56
CA TYR A 101 14.71 2.46 12.35
C TYR A 101 14.25 3.69 11.58
N ARG A 102 15.19 4.24 10.82
CA ARG A 102 14.99 5.27 9.81
C ARG A 102 15.22 4.67 8.42
N LEU A 103 14.20 4.69 7.58
CA LEU A 103 14.26 4.22 6.20
C LEU A 103 14.83 5.29 5.28
N ILE A 104 16.00 5.01 4.73
CA ILE A 104 16.66 5.80 3.69
C ILE A 104 16.30 5.18 2.35
N VAL A 105 15.72 5.99 1.45
CA VAL A 105 15.33 5.55 0.10
C VAL A 105 16.11 6.33 -0.94
N GLU A 106 16.78 5.60 -1.82
CA GLU A 106 17.41 6.10 -3.05
C GLU A 106 16.60 5.61 -4.25
N LEU A 107 15.88 6.51 -4.91
CA LEU A 107 14.88 6.16 -5.92
C LEU A 107 15.45 5.56 -7.21
N GLY A 108 16.68 5.90 -7.58
CA GLY A 108 17.28 5.53 -8.86
C GLY A 108 16.57 6.16 -10.06
N ARG A 109 16.56 5.45 -11.20
CA ARG A 109 15.93 5.93 -12.44
C ARG A 109 14.43 5.65 -12.44
N ARG A 110 13.67 6.65 -12.91
CA ARG A 110 12.22 6.48 -13.15
C ARG A 110 11.96 5.94 -14.55
N THR A 111 11.08 4.95 -14.65
CA THR A 111 10.61 4.40 -15.92
C THR A 111 9.66 5.35 -16.63
N THR A 112 9.79 5.40 -17.95
CA THR A 112 8.93 6.16 -18.86
C THR A 112 8.26 5.22 -19.86
N VAL A 113 7.12 5.64 -20.41
CA VAL A 113 6.44 4.89 -21.48
C VAL A 113 7.28 4.92 -22.75
N GLY A 114 7.84 3.78 -23.15
CA GLY A 114 8.68 3.69 -24.36
C GLY A 114 7.88 3.64 -25.66
N THR A 115 6.83 2.80 -25.69
CA THR A 115 5.98 2.60 -26.87
C THR A 115 4.54 2.34 -26.46
N LEU A 116 3.60 2.84 -27.26
CA LEU A 116 2.17 2.58 -27.09
C LEU A 116 1.61 1.99 -28.40
N ASP A 117 1.11 0.76 -28.33
CA ASP A 117 0.49 0.06 -29.47
C ASP A 117 -0.97 -0.30 -29.14
N LEU A 118 -1.90 0.55 -29.59
CA LEU A 118 -3.34 0.36 -29.40
C LEU A 118 -3.98 -0.25 -30.65
N LYS A 119 -4.40 -1.51 -30.51
CA LYS A 119 -5.04 -2.29 -31.58
C LYS A 119 -6.50 -2.61 -31.23
N PHE A 120 -7.42 -2.09 -32.03
CA PHE A 120 -8.84 -2.45 -31.95
C PHE A 120 -9.14 -3.65 -32.83
N LYS A 121 -10.05 -4.51 -32.37
CA LYS A 121 -10.54 -5.70 -33.08
C LYS A 121 -12.06 -5.63 -33.22
N GLY A 122 -12.62 -6.42 -34.15
CA GLY A 122 -14.07 -6.46 -34.40
C GLY A 122 -14.56 -5.24 -35.18
N ALA A 123 -15.74 -4.71 -34.85
CA ALA A 123 -16.36 -3.61 -35.60
C ALA A 123 -15.43 -2.39 -35.76
N LEU A 124 -14.70 -2.01 -34.71
CA LEU A 124 -13.76 -0.87 -34.74
C LEU A 124 -12.52 -1.08 -35.64
N SER A 125 -12.31 -2.30 -36.16
CA SER A 125 -11.27 -2.57 -37.16
C SER A 125 -11.75 -2.38 -38.60
N GLU A 126 -13.05 -2.19 -38.82
CA GLU A 126 -13.60 -1.99 -40.15
C GLU A 126 -13.31 -0.56 -40.66
N PRO A 127 -13.06 -0.36 -41.98
CA PRO A 127 -12.70 0.94 -42.54
C PRO A 127 -13.69 2.07 -42.20
N ARG A 128 -14.99 1.77 -42.12
CA ARG A 128 -16.04 2.74 -41.77
C ARG A 128 -15.90 3.33 -40.36
N PHE A 129 -15.14 2.70 -39.46
CA PHE A 129 -14.90 3.17 -38.10
C PHE A 129 -13.46 3.66 -37.89
N GLN A 130 -12.69 3.84 -38.96
CA GLN A 130 -11.28 4.26 -38.89
C GLN A 130 -11.11 5.60 -38.16
N GLU A 131 -11.97 6.59 -38.42
CA GLU A 131 -11.92 7.89 -37.75
C GLU A 131 -12.17 7.76 -36.25
N ARG A 132 -13.16 6.95 -35.85
CA ARG A 132 -13.43 6.69 -34.44
C ARG A 132 -12.27 5.96 -33.76
N ALA A 133 -11.70 4.96 -34.41
CA ALA A 133 -10.53 4.27 -33.89
C ALA A 133 -9.30 5.19 -33.79
N ALA A 134 -9.15 6.18 -34.67
CA ALA A 134 -8.10 7.18 -34.57
C ALA A 134 -8.34 8.15 -33.40
N ALA A 135 -9.58 8.63 -33.23
CA ALA A 135 -9.97 9.49 -32.11
C ALA A 135 -9.69 8.82 -30.76
N LEU A 136 -10.11 7.56 -30.59
CA LEU A 136 -9.85 6.79 -29.36
C LEU A 136 -8.36 6.61 -29.03
N ARG A 137 -7.47 6.57 -30.05
CA ARG A 137 -6.01 6.54 -29.82
C ARG A 137 -5.49 7.90 -29.41
N ALA A 138 -5.99 8.96 -30.02
CA ALA A 138 -5.59 10.33 -29.72
C ALA A 138 -6.03 10.76 -28.31
N GLU A 139 -7.16 10.24 -27.83
CA GLU A 139 -7.68 10.46 -26.47
C GLU A 139 -6.91 9.70 -25.38
N TRP A 140 -5.97 8.82 -25.74
CA TRP A 140 -5.22 8.05 -24.74
C TRP A 140 -4.37 8.98 -23.85
N PRO A 141 -4.63 9.02 -22.52
CA PRO A 141 -4.09 10.07 -21.65
C PRO A 141 -2.65 9.83 -21.18
N LEU A 142 -2.01 8.72 -21.57
CA LEU A 142 -0.64 8.38 -21.18
C LEU A 142 0.27 8.30 -22.42
N PRO A 143 0.85 9.42 -22.89
CA PRO A 143 1.64 9.46 -24.11
C PRO A 143 3.02 8.80 -23.94
N VAL A 144 3.62 8.44 -25.07
CA VAL A 144 5.03 8.00 -25.12
C VAL A 144 5.94 9.09 -24.57
N GLY A 145 6.93 8.70 -23.78
CA GLY A 145 7.85 9.59 -23.07
C GLY A 145 7.35 10.07 -21.70
N ALA A 146 6.06 9.89 -21.38
CA ALA A 146 5.54 10.23 -20.05
C ALA A 146 6.12 9.31 -18.96
N PRO A 147 6.28 9.80 -17.71
CA PRO A 147 6.60 8.96 -16.57
C PRO A 147 5.55 7.87 -16.38
N PHE A 148 5.98 6.62 -16.19
CA PHE A 148 5.06 5.52 -15.95
C PHE A 148 4.49 5.59 -14.52
N ARG A 149 3.17 5.40 -14.40
CA ARG A 149 2.46 5.20 -13.14
C ARG A 149 1.34 4.18 -13.33
N SER A 150 1.30 3.15 -12.50
CA SER A 150 0.27 2.11 -12.57
C SER A 150 -1.14 2.66 -12.41
N PRO A 151 -1.45 3.57 -11.46
CA PRO A 151 -2.80 4.14 -11.35
C PRO A 151 -3.25 4.90 -12.61
N GLN A 152 -2.33 5.61 -13.27
CA GLN A 152 -2.64 6.34 -14.49
C GLN A 152 -2.89 5.39 -15.67
N TRP A 153 -2.07 4.34 -15.78
CA TRP A 153 -2.23 3.30 -16.80
C TRP A 153 -3.56 2.54 -16.67
N GLU A 154 -3.93 2.14 -15.45
CA GLU A 154 -5.22 1.46 -15.22
C GLU A 154 -6.40 2.39 -15.47
N SER A 155 -6.34 3.66 -15.02
CA SER A 155 -7.38 4.64 -15.32
C SER A 155 -7.54 4.88 -16.82
N ALA A 156 -6.42 4.98 -17.56
CA ALA A 156 -6.42 5.15 -19.02
C ALA A 156 -7.11 3.97 -19.73
N LYS A 157 -6.84 2.73 -19.30
CA LYS A 157 -7.53 1.55 -19.84
C LYS A 157 -9.02 1.58 -19.56
N THR A 158 -9.42 1.85 -18.32
CA THR A 158 -10.84 1.90 -17.94
C THR A 158 -11.59 2.97 -18.75
N GLN A 159 -11.00 4.16 -18.90
CA GLN A 159 -11.57 5.23 -19.71
C GLN A 159 -11.68 4.83 -21.19
N LEU A 160 -10.62 4.26 -21.77
CA LEU A 160 -10.65 3.78 -23.16
C LEU A 160 -11.75 2.74 -23.38
N LEU A 161 -11.91 1.78 -22.47
CA LEU A 161 -12.96 0.76 -22.55
C LEU A 161 -14.36 1.38 -22.46
N ALA A 162 -14.55 2.37 -21.59
CA ALA A 162 -15.82 3.10 -21.48
C ALA A 162 -16.13 3.86 -22.78
N SER A 163 -15.15 4.57 -23.36
CA SER A 163 -15.30 5.29 -24.64
C SER A 163 -15.55 4.38 -25.84
N VAL A 164 -15.03 3.14 -25.80
CA VAL A 164 -15.33 2.10 -26.80
C VAL A 164 -16.78 1.61 -26.68
N GLN A 165 -17.31 1.50 -25.47
CA GLN A 165 -18.67 1.01 -25.20
C GLN A 165 -19.75 2.07 -25.38
N ALA A 166 -19.43 3.33 -25.09
CA ALA A 166 -20.29 4.47 -25.36
C ALA A 166 -20.56 4.52 -26.87
N ARG A 167 -21.80 4.32 -27.31
CA ARG A 167 -22.16 4.31 -28.73
C ARG A 167 -22.07 5.72 -29.31
#